data_AF-A0A841WIZ7-F1
#
_entry.id   AF-A0A841WIZ7-F1
#
_cell.length_a   1.000
_cell.length_b   1.000
_cell.length_c   1.000
_cell.angle_alpha   90.00
_cell.angle_beta   90.00
_cell.angle_gamma   90.00
#
_symmetry.space_group_name_H-M   'P 1'
#
loop_
_entity.id
_entity.type
_entity.pdbx_description
1 polymer ?
#
loop_
_entity_poly.entity_id
_entity_poly.type
_entity_poly.pdbx_seq_one_letter_code
_entity_poly.pdbx_strand_id
1 'polypeptide(L)'
;MVELSHSFTQIKSGLYYQNSRENSKKAEQLADTWNYYLQSLHQAIAESNTAKEMTQKDYDRVQALAVAWEKEIQIALKNSCEHRIRQALACKQNYTARARELKTLVERHIIHLSILQTRLAYWQNQL
;
A
#
# COMPACT_ATOMS: atom_id res chain seq x y z
N MET A 1 -14.96 69.74 -25.38
CA MET A 1 -15.51 68.38 -25.54
C MET A 1 -14.40 67.56 -26.18
N VAL A 2 -13.64 66.80 -25.40
CA VAL A 2 -12.54 65.97 -25.89
C VAL A 2 -12.86 64.53 -25.48
N GLU A 3 -13.29 63.73 -26.46
CA GLU A 3 -13.41 62.28 -26.31
C GLU A 3 -12.01 61.66 -26.39
N LEU A 4 -11.49 61.22 -25.25
CA LEU A 4 -10.29 60.39 -25.18
C LEU A 4 -10.53 59.28 -24.14
N SER A 5 -11.41 58.33 -24.47
CA SER A 5 -11.65 57.18 -23.59
C SER A 5 -12.06 55.94 -24.38
N HIS A 6 -11.21 55.49 -25.31
CA HIS A 6 -11.35 54.16 -25.92
C HIS A 6 -10.06 53.32 -25.97
N SER A 7 -8.89 53.89 -25.69
CA SER A 7 -7.61 53.16 -25.84
C SER A 7 -7.14 52.44 -24.57
N PHE A 8 -7.69 52.77 -23.39
CA PHE A 8 -7.26 52.19 -22.11
C PHE A 8 -7.99 50.87 -21.76
N THR A 9 -9.11 50.58 -22.43
CA THR A 9 -9.96 49.43 -22.13
C THR A 9 -9.50 48.16 -22.85
N GLN A 10 -8.91 48.29 -24.05
CA GLN A 10 -8.45 47.14 -24.86
C GLN A 10 -7.16 46.49 -24.35
N ILE A 11 -6.22 47.25 -23.78
CA ILE A 11 -4.96 46.70 -23.24
C ILE A 11 -5.24 45.83 -22.01
N LYS A 12 -6.22 46.22 -21.18
CA LYS A 12 -6.62 45.46 -19.99
C LYS A 12 -7.42 44.20 -20.33
N SER A 13 -8.28 44.22 -21.35
CA SER A 13 -9.09 43.04 -21.71
C SER A 13 -8.25 41.91 -22.31
N GLY A 14 -7.24 42.23 -23.14
CA GLY A 14 -6.32 41.25 -23.72
C GLY A 14 -5.47 40.54 -22.65
N LEU A 15 -4.90 41.30 -21.72
CA LEU A 15 -4.13 40.76 -20.59
C LEU A 15 -5.01 39.92 -19.65
N TYR A 16 -6.26 40.33 -19.41
CA TYR A 16 -7.20 39.56 -18.59
C TYR A 16 -7.55 38.22 -19.24
N TYR A 17 -7.79 38.20 -20.57
CA TYR A 17 -8.08 36.97 -21.32
C TYR A 17 -6.86 36.03 -21.41
N GLN A 18 -5.66 36.57 -21.63
CA GLN A 18 -4.42 35.77 -21.61
C GLN A 18 -4.14 35.18 -20.24
N ASN A 19 -4.25 35.98 -19.17
CA ASN A 19 -4.08 35.50 -17.80
C ASN A 19 -5.16 34.48 -17.43
N SER A 20 -6.41 34.67 -17.85
CA SER A 20 -7.50 33.70 -17.64
C SER A 20 -7.22 32.37 -18.34
N ARG A 21 -6.67 32.39 -19.55
CA ARG A 21 -6.34 31.19 -20.33
C ARG A 21 -5.09 30.46 -19.82
N GLU A 22 -4.10 31.20 -19.33
CA GLU A 22 -2.95 30.61 -18.64
C GLU A 22 -3.32 30.03 -17.28
N ASN A 23 -4.18 30.71 -16.52
CA ASN A 23 -4.69 30.22 -15.25
C ASN A 23 -5.58 28.98 -15.44
N SER A 24 -6.41 28.93 -16.49
CA SER A 24 -7.20 27.73 -16.80
C SER A 24 -6.32 26.54 -17.17
N LYS A 25 -5.30 26.73 -18.02
CA LYS A 25 -4.34 25.68 -18.36
C LYS A 25 -3.53 25.18 -17.15
N LYS A 26 -3.11 26.08 -16.26
CA LYS A 26 -2.42 25.70 -15.02
C LYS A 26 -3.35 24.92 -14.09
N ALA A 27 -4.62 25.30 -13.99
CA ALA A 27 -5.61 24.58 -13.20
C ALA A 27 -5.89 23.17 -13.76
N GLU A 28 -6.01 23.02 -15.08
CA GLU A 28 -6.14 21.73 -15.77
C GLU A 28 -4.92 20.82 -15.50
N GLN A 29 -3.70 21.35 -15.64
CA GLN A 29 -2.47 20.58 -15.36
C GLN A 29 -2.36 20.13 -13.90
N LEU A 30 -2.80 20.96 -12.95
CA LEU A 30 -2.84 20.59 -11.53
C LEU A 30 -3.88 19.49 -11.28
N ALA A 31 -5.05 19.57 -11.91
CA ALA A 31 -6.08 18.54 -11.82
C ALA A 31 -5.63 17.20 -12.42
N ASP A 32 -4.92 17.22 -13.55
CA ASP A 32 -4.37 16.00 -14.16
C ASP A 32 -3.29 15.36 -13.28
N THR A 33 -2.38 16.17 -12.74
CA THR A 33 -1.33 15.72 -11.80
C THR A 33 -1.96 15.09 -10.54
N TRP A 34 -3.04 15.70 -10.05
CA TRP A 34 -3.79 15.21 -8.91
C TRP A 34 -4.47 13.87 -9.17
N ASN A 35 -5.18 13.76 -10.29
CA ASN A 35 -5.86 12.54 -10.69
C ASN A 35 -4.87 11.39 -10.88
N TYR A 36 -3.72 11.67 -11.51
CA TYR A 36 -2.64 10.71 -11.65
C TYR A 36 -2.11 10.23 -10.29
N TYR A 37 -1.93 11.15 -9.35
CA TYR A 37 -1.46 10.83 -8.01
C TYR A 37 -2.48 9.97 -7.23
N LEU A 38 -3.76 10.32 -7.27
CA LEU A 38 -4.83 9.50 -6.67
C LEU A 38 -4.90 8.11 -7.29
N GLN A 39 -4.77 8.00 -8.62
CA GLN A 39 -4.73 6.71 -9.31
C GLN A 39 -3.53 5.86 -8.86
N SER A 40 -2.35 6.48 -8.75
CA SER A 40 -1.14 5.84 -8.25
C SER A 40 -1.31 5.32 -6.82
N LEU A 41 -1.98 6.08 -5.94
CA LEU A 41 -2.29 5.63 -4.58
C LEU A 41 -3.24 4.43 -4.56
N HIS A 42 -4.30 4.44 -5.37
CA HIS A 42 -5.21 3.29 -5.47
C HIS A 42 -4.47 2.03 -5.94
N GLN A 43 -3.61 2.17 -6.94
CA GLN A 43 -2.81 1.06 -7.44
C GLN A 43 -1.86 0.53 -6.36
N ALA A 44 -1.13 1.40 -5.66
CA ALA A 44 -0.24 1.01 -4.58
C ALA A 44 -0.98 0.29 -3.44
N ILE A 45 -2.21 0.71 -3.10
CA ILE A 45 -3.06 0.04 -2.12
C ILE A 45 -3.47 -1.35 -2.60
N ALA A 46 -3.86 -1.50 -3.87
CA ALA A 46 -4.26 -2.79 -4.44
C ALA A 46 -3.09 -3.78 -4.46
N GLU A 47 -1.91 -3.35 -4.89
CA GLU A 47 -0.69 -4.15 -4.91
C GLU A 47 -0.27 -4.55 -3.49
N SER A 48 -0.30 -3.60 -2.54
CA SER A 48 0.02 -3.87 -1.13
C SER A 48 -0.95 -4.83 -0.47
N ASN A 49 -2.25 -4.75 -0.79
CA ASN A 49 -3.25 -5.71 -0.31
C ASN A 49 -2.99 -7.11 -0.87
N THR A 50 -2.66 -7.22 -2.15
CA THR A 50 -2.32 -8.50 -2.79
C THR A 50 -1.09 -9.12 -2.12
N ALA A 51 -0.04 -8.33 -1.88
CA ALA A 51 1.16 -8.78 -1.18
C ALA A 51 0.88 -9.24 0.26
N LYS A 52 0.04 -8.50 0.99
CA LYS A 52 -0.43 -8.88 2.34
C LYS A 52 -1.14 -10.24 2.31
N GLU A 53 -2.08 -10.43 1.39
CA GLU A 53 -2.86 -11.66 1.29
C GLU A 53 -2.01 -12.88 0.94
N MET A 54 -1.07 -12.73 0.00
CA MET A 54 -0.13 -13.81 -0.33
C MET A 54 0.73 -14.17 0.88
N THR A 55 1.29 -13.16 1.57
CA THR A 55 2.11 -13.38 2.76
C THR A 55 1.32 -14.02 3.89
N GLN A 56 0.05 -13.63 4.08
CA GLN A 56 -0.84 -14.24 5.07
C GLN A 56 -1.10 -15.72 4.76
N LYS A 57 -1.37 -16.07 3.50
CA LYS A 57 -1.54 -17.47 3.07
C LYS A 57 -0.29 -18.30 3.34
N ASP A 58 0.90 -17.75 3.05
CA ASP A 58 2.16 -18.41 3.34
C ASP A 58 2.39 -18.58 4.85
N TYR A 59 2.06 -17.56 5.64
CA TYR A 59 2.11 -17.63 7.10
C TYR A 59 1.21 -18.76 7.61
N ASP A 60 -0.05 -18.79 7.20
CA ASP A 60 -1.04 -19.79 7.65
C ASP A 60 -0.57 -21.21 7.32
N ARG A 61 -0.04 -21.40 6.11
CA ARG A 61 0.52 -22.69 5.67
C ARG A 61 1.71 -23.12 6.53
N VAL A 62 2.68 -22.23 6.73
CA VAL A 62 3.90 -22.52 7.51
C VAL A 62 3.57 -22.77 8.98
N GLN A 63 2.64 -21.98 9.54
CA GLN A 63 2.15 -22.16 10.90
C GLN A 63 1.45 -23.51 11.07
N ALA A 64 0.62 -23.93 10.11
CA ALA A 64 -0.02 -25.24 10.12
C ALA A 64 1.01 -26.38 10.09
N LEU A 65 2.10 -26.25 9.32
CA LEU A 65 3.21 -27.21 9.32
C LEU A 65 3.92 -27.27 10.67
N ALA A 66 4.17 -26.13 11.32
CA ALA A 66 4.75 -26.10 12.66
C ALA A 66 3.86 -26.84 13.68
N VAL A 67 2.54 -26.68 13.59
CA VAL A 67 1.56 -27.41 14.42
C VAL A 67 1.52 -28.90 14.08
N ALA A 68 1.65 -29.28 12.81
CA ALA A 68 1.70 -30.68 12.40
C ALA A 68 2.94 -31.38 12.99
N TRP A 69 4.10 -30.73 12.99
CA TRP A 69 5.31 -31.28 13.61
C TRP A 69 5.20 -31.44 15.12
N GLU A 70 4.39 -30.64 15.81
CA GLU A 70 4.07 -30.90 17.22
C GLU A 70 3.39 -32.27 17.39
N LYS A 71 2.45 -32.62 16.53
CA LYS A 71 1.78 -33.94 16.57
C LYS A 71 2.77 -35.07 16.31
N GLU A 72 3.68 -34.89 15.36
CA GLU A 72 4.73 -35.87 15.06
C GLU A 72 5.69 -36.10 16.24
N ILE A 73 6.04 -35.03 16.98
CA ILE A 73 6.81 -35.15 18.23
C ILE A 73 6.07 -36.04 19.23
N GLN A 74 4.76 -35.81 19.44
CA GLN A 74 3.95 -36.61 20.36
C GLN A 74 3.86 -38.08 19.95
N ILE A 75 3.78 -38.36 18.64
CA ILE A 75 3.80 -39.74 18.11
C ILE A 75 5.17 -40.39 18.34
N ALA A 76 6.26 -39.68 18.04
CA ALA A 76 7.61 -40.19 18.21
C ALA A 76 7.97 -40.45 19.68
N LEU A 77 7.45 -39.63 20.60
CA LEU A 77 7.55 -39.81 22.05
C LEU A 77 6.88 -41.11 22.51
N LYS A 78 5.65 -41.38 22.04
CA LYS A 78 4.93 -42.62 22.38
C LYS A 78 5.66 -43.88 21.90
N ASN A 79 6.38 -43.77 20.79
CA ASN A 79 7.11 -44.88 20.18
C ASN A 79 8.57 -44.97 20.64
N SER A 80 9.00 -44.16 21.63
CA SER A 80 10.39 -44.11 22.14
C SER A 80 11.45 -43.96 21.03
N CYS A 81 11.11 -43.28 19.93
CA CYS A 81 11.96 -43.16 18.75
C CYS A 81 12.79 -41.86 18.80
N GLU A 82 13.88 -41.86 19.56
CA GLU A 82 14.68 -40.66 19.86
C GLU A 82 15.18 -39.90 18.62
N HIS A 83 15.64 -40.61 17.59
CA HIS A 83 16.03 -39.99 16.31
C HIS A 83 14.87 -39.20 15.68
N ARG A 84 13.66 -39.77 15.67
CA ARG A 84 12.48 -39.11 15.11
C ARG A 84 12.05 -37.90 15.94
N ILE A 85 12.21 -37.97 17.27
CA ILE A 85 11.96 -36.83 18.15
C ILE A 85 12.90 -35.67 17.78
N ARG A 86 14.21 -35.93 17.66
CA ARG A 86 15.19 -34.89 17.27
C ARG A 86 14.88 -34.28 15.91
N GLN A 87 14.56 -35.12 14.92
CA GLN A 87 14.19 -34.65 13.58
C GLN A 87 12.93 -33.78 13.60
N ALA A 88 11.87 -34.24 14.25
CA ALA A 88 10.60 -33.52 14.34
C ALA A 88 10.75 -32.18 15.08
N LEU A 89 11.57 -32.14 16.14
CA LEU A 89 11.88 -30.92 16.87
C LEU A 89 12.60 -29.89 15.98
N ALA A 90 13.62 -30.32 15.23
CA ALA A 90 14.33 -29.44 14.30
C ALA A 90 13.40 -28.88 13.21
N CYS A 91 12.54 -29.72 12.64
CA CYS A 91 11.54 -29.27 11.67
C CYS A 91 10.56 -28.25 12.28
N LYS A 92 10.01 -28.52 13.47
CA LYS A 92 9.12 -27.60 14.18
C LYS A 92 9.80 -26.24 14.42
N GLN A 93 11.05 -26.25 14.88
CA GLN A 93 11.82 -25.01 15.14
C GLN A 93 11.98 -24.18 13.86
N ASN A 94 12.37 -24.81 12.75
CA ASN A 94 12.53 -24.14 11.46
C ASN A 94 11.21 -23.51 10.97
N TYR A 95 10.11 -24.27 10.98
CA TYR A 95 8.81 -23.74 10.56
C TYR A 95 8.29 -22.66 11.51
N THR A 96 8.54 -22.77 12.82
CA THR A 96 8.17 -21.74 13.80
C THR A 96 8.93 -20.44 13.57
N ALA A 97 10.23 -20.51 13.29
CA ALA A 97 11.04 -19.34 12.95
C ALA A 97 10.51 -18.66 11.69
N ARG A 98 10.26 -19.46 10.63
CA ARG A 98 9.71 -18.94 9.38
C ARG A 98 8.32 -18.33 9.55
N ALA A 99 7.45 -18.93 10.36
CA ALA A 99 6.14 -18.36 10.67
C ALA A 99 6.26 -16.99 11.36
N ARG A 100 7.23 -16.81 12.27
CA ARG A 100 7.47 -15.51 12.93
C ARG A 100 7.92 -14.43 11.95
N GLU A 101 8.79 -14.78 11.02
CA GLU A 101 9.23 -13.86 9.95
C GLU A 101 8.05 -13.42 9.08
N LEU A 102 7.24 -14.38 8.62
CA LEU A 102 6.06 -14.09 7.80
C LEU A 102 5.02 -13.26 8.55
N LYS A 103 4.77 -13.56 9.83
CA LYS A 103 3.88 -12.75 10.67
C LYS A 103 4.36 -11.29 10.77
N THR A 104 5.66 -11.09 11.00
CA THR A 104 6.27 -9.75 11.04
C THR A 104 6.08 -9.04 9.70
N LEU A 105 6.20 -9.75 8.58
CA LEU A 105 5.98 -9.19 7.25
C LEU A 105 4.51 -8.81 7.01
N VAL A 106 3.55 -9.64 7.44
CA VAL A 106 2.11 -9.30 7.42
C VAL A 106 1.85 -8.01 8.20
N GLU A 107 2.37 -7.89 9.42
CA GLU A 107 2.20 -6.70 10.26
C GLU A 107 2.76 -5.44 9.58
N ARG A 108 3.91 -5.55 8.91
CA ARG A 108 4.47 -4.45 8.10
C ARG A 108 3.57 -4.06 6.94
N HIS A 109 2.97 -5.02 6.24
CA HIS A 109 2.02 -4.72 5.17
C HIS A 109 0.75 -4.02 5.70
N ILE A 110 0.25 -4.42 6.87
CA ILE A 110 -0.89 -3.77 7.52
C ILE A 110 -0.57 -2.30 7.82
N ILE A 111 0.59 -2.02 8.41
CA ILE A 111 1.03 -0.66 8.69
C ILE A 111 1.15 0.14 7.39
N HIS A 112 1.81 -0.42 6.37
CA HIS A 112 1.99 0.26 5.09
C HIS A 112 0.66 0.61 4.41
N LEU A 113 -0.29 -0.33 4.40
CA LEU A 113 -1.65 -0.09 3.89
C LEU A 113 -2.35 1.03 4.64
N SER A 114 -2.26 1.05 5.97
CA SER A 114 -2.87 2.13 6.77
C SER A 114 -2.32 3.51 6.40
N ILE A 115 -1.01 3.61 6.12
CA ILE A 115 -0.36 4.85 5.68
C ILE A 115 -0.89 5.26 4.30
N LEU A 116 -0.96 4.32 3.35
CA LEU A 116 -1.48 4.61 2.01
C LEU A 116 -2.94 5.03 2.04
N GLN A 117 -3.78 4.36 2.83
CA GLN A 117 -5.20 4.70 3.00
C GLN A 117 -5.37 6.06 3.65
N THR A 118 -4.56 6.39 4.67
CA THR A 118 -4.58 7.72 5.30
C THR A 118 -4.19 8.81 4.31
N ARG A 119 -3.15 8.56 3.49
CA ARG A 119 -2.76 9.49 2.42
C ARG A 119 -3.87 9.65 1.39
N LEU A 120 -4.46 8.55 0.93
CA LEU A 120 -5.56 8.60 -0.04
C LEU A 120 -6.73 9.44 0.50
N ALA A 121 -7.16 9.20 1.75
CA ALA A 121 -8.23 9.96 2.37
C ALA A 121 -7.88 11.45 2.51
N TYR A 122 -6.65 11.77 2.92
CA TYR A 122 -6.19 13.16 2.99
C TYR A 122 -6.33 13.86 1.64
N TRP A 123 -5.85 13.23 0.56
CA TRP A 123 -5.88 13.83 -0.77
C TRP A 123 -7.28 13.83 -1.39
N GLN A 124 -8.14 12.86 -1.10
CA GLN A 124 -9.53 12.91 -1.53
C GLN A 124 -10.32 14.07 -0.91
N ASN A 125 -9.99 14.47 0.31
CA ASN A 125 -10.66 15.57 1.01
C ASN A 125 -10.17 16.98 0.62
N GLN A 126 -9.19 17.06 -0.29
CA GLN A 126 -8.70 18.33 -0.83
C GLN A 126 -9.33 18.66 -2.20
N LEU A 127 -10.17 17.75 -2.73
CA LEU A 127 -11.08 17.98 -3.87
C LEU A 127 -12.36 18.68 -3.38
#